data_AF-A0AAV2AEI2-F1
#
_entry.id   AF-A0AAV2AEI2-F1
#
_cell.length_a   1.000
_cell.length_b   1.000
_cell.length_c   1.000
_cell.angle_alpha   90.00
_cell.angle_beta   90.00
_cell.angle_gamma   90.00
#
_symmetry.space_group_name_H-M   'P 1'
#
loop_
_entity.id
_entity.type
_entity.pdbx_description
1 polymer ?
#
loop_
_entity_poly.entity_id
_entity_poly.type
_entity_poly.pdbx_seq_one_letter_code
_entity_poly.pdbx_strand_id
1 'polypeptide(L)'
;MAAYYPLFDDEMKEGPIGPSGIGFKLAGDDNYNMENKKIKNVDEPVDISDAATKSYVDLNKIELKSDIVELQKRSLIHSEHGDFDAKGKIIGNVKDPVKYLNVVNKQYLENNALILSRVNTVPPEEFYYDLKGIPLKNLTNPRDKNDVVPKQYVDKKTKINDKKPDNQLMKNMDGFYVECKHTSLDINSENNSGATFQNAATVVNFADSKFPVKRIFLTIEC
;
A
#
# COMPACT_ATOMS: atom_id res chain seq x y z
N MET A 1 -20.96 71.51 28.95
CA MET A 1 -22.31 71.35 28.37
C MET A 1 -22.56 69.85 28.23
N ALA A 2 -23.44 69.29 29.04
CA ALA A 2 -23.90 67.91 28.88
C ALA A 2 -25.20 67.94 28.07
N ALA A 3 -25.28 67.13 27.01
CA ALA A 3 -26.49 66.98 26.22
C ALA A 3 -27.50 66.15 27.02
N TYR A 4 -28.67 66.72 27.28
CA TYR A 4 -29.82 66.05 27.85
C TYR A 4 -30.47 65.22 26.73
N TYR A 5 -30.34 63.90 26.80
CA TYR A 5 -31.09 62.99 25.95
C TYR A 5 -32.46 62.75 26.60
N PRO A 6 -33.58 63.08 25.94
CA PRO A 6 -34.89 62.71 26.45
C PRO A 6 -35.01 61.18 26.44
N LEU A 7 -35.26 60.60 27.62
CA LEU A 7 -35.74 59.24 27.78
C LEU A 7 -37.11 59.18 27.10
N PHE A 8 -37.23 58.42 26.02
CA PHE A 8 -38.53 58.08 25.45
C PHE A 8 -39.16 57.04 26.39
N ASP A 9 -39.81 57.51 27.44
CA ASP A 9 -40.79 56.74 28.20
C ASP A 9 -42.05 56.65 27.33
N ASP A 10 -42.02 55.80 26.29
CA ASP A 10 -43.25 55.37 25.63
C ASP A 10 -44.02 54.52 26.64
N GLU A 11 -44.83 55.21 27.45
CA GLU A 11 -45.77 54.63 28.41
C GLU A 11 -46.58 53.54 27.69
N MET A 12 -46.27 52.27 27.98
CA MET A 12 -47.00 51.14 27.43
C MET A 12 -48.44 51.19 27.95
N LYS A 13 -49.33 51.85 27.19
CA LYS A 13 -50.76 51.87 27.50
C LYS A 13 -51.32 50.49 27.27
N GLU A 14 -51.74 49.85 28.35
CA GLU A 14 -52.48 48.60 28.33
C GLU A 14 -53.72 48.81 27.46
N GLY A 15 -53.82 48.04 26.37
CA GLY A 15 -54.98 48.08 25.49
C GLY A 15 -56.22 47.57 26.23
N PRO A 16 -57.44 47.96 25.81
CA PRO A 16 -58.66 47.44 26.41
C PRO A 16 -58.69 45.91 26.32
N ILE A 17 -59.12 45.26 27.41
CA ILE A 17 -59.35 43.80 27.44
C ILE A 17 -60.25 43.43 26.26
N GLY A 18 -59.75 42.54 25.39
CA GLY A 18 -60.53 42.03 24.27
C GLY A 18 -61.75 41.25 24.78
N PRO A 19 -62.89 41.27 24.06
CA PRO A 19 -64.07 40.50 24.44
C PRO A 19 -63.73 39.01 24.59
N SER A 20 -64.31 38.36 25.60
CA SER A 20 -64.11 36.93 25.89
C SER A 20 -64.29 36.07 24.64
N GLY A 21 -63.31 35.22 24.35
CA GLY A 21 -63.37 34.25 23.24
C GLY A 21 -62.92 34.78 21.87
N ILE A 22 -62.48 36.03 21.74
CA ILE A 22 -61.85 36.50 20.50
C ILE A 22 -60.34 36.24 20.57
N GLY A 23 -59.91 35.07 20.09
CA GLY A 23 -58.49 34.76 19.88
C GLY A 23 -58.10 33.32 20.16
N PHE A 24 -58.56 32.79 21.29
CA PHE A 24 -58.21 31.46 21.79
C PHE A 24 -59.50 30.72 22.17
N LYS A 25 -59.63 29.47 21.75
CA LYS A 25 -60.72 28.57 22.18
C LYS A 25 -60.14 27.44 23.02
N LEU A 26 -60.69 27.18 24.19
CA LEU A 26 -60.35 25.99 24.96
C LEU A 26 -60.91 24.76 24.21
N ALA A 27 -60.04 23.83 23.86
CA ALA A 27 -60.39 22.55 23.26
C ALA A 27 -60.77 21.53 24.35
N GLY A 28 -61.41 20.42 23.96
CA GLY A 28 -61.90 19.40 24.89
C GLY A 28 -60.79 18.58 25.59
N ASP A 29 -59.53 18.88 25.32
CA ASP A 29 -58.32 18.28 25.89
C ASP A 29 -57.57 19.26 26.81
N ASP A 30 -58.24 20.30 27.28
CA ASP A 30 -57.70 21.38 28.12
C ASP A 30 -56.57 22.22 27.47
N ASN A 31 -56.39 22.14 26.14
CA ASN A 31 -55.45 22.98 25.39
C ASN A 31 -56.14 24.18 24.72
N TYR A 32 -55.39 25.26 24.44
CA TYR A 32 -55.91 26.41 23.67
C TYR A 32 -55.66 26.25 22.16
N ASN A 33 -56.71 26.43 21.36
CA ASN A 33 -56.66 26.48 19.91
C ASN A 33 -56.66 27.95 19.41
N MET A 34 -55.69 28.30 18.57
CA MET A 34 -55.50 29.62 17.96
C MET A 34 -56.41 29.91 16.76
N GLU A 35 -57.21 28.93 16.30
CA GLU A 35 -58.11 29.06 15.14
C GLU A 35 -57.40 29.65 13.91
N ASN A 36 -56.20 29.14 13.59
CA ASN A 36 -55.33 29.59 12.51
C ASN A 36 -54.85 31.05 12.58
N LYS A 37 -54.95 31.71 13.74
CA LYS A 37 -54.37 33.05 13.95
C LYS A 37 -52.85 32.97 14.09
N LYS A 38 -52.18 34.05 13.68
CA LYS A 38 -50.73 34.19 13.77
C LYS A 38 -50.36 34.91 15.07
N ILE A 39 -49.35 34.40 15.76
CA ILE A 39 -48.64 35.13 16.82
C ILE A 39 -47.49 35.89 16.14
N LYS A 40 -47.38 37.20 16.39
CA LYS A 40 -46.37 38.09 15.81
C LYS A 40 -45.65 38.82 16.93
N ASN A 41 -44.46 39.35 16.65
CA ASN A 41 -43.64 40.12 17.59
C ASN A 41 -43.30 39.31 18.85
N VAL A 42 -42.96 38.02 18.66
CA VAL A 42 -42.37 37.19 19.71
C VAL A 42 -40.87 37.42 19.66
N ASP A 43 -40.26 37.73 20.80
CA ASP A 43 -38.80 37.88 20.92
C ASP A 43 -38.09 36.52 20.81
N GLU A 44 -36.75 36.56 20.73
CA GLU A 44 -35.96 35.33 20.75
C GLU A 44 -36.08 34.63 22.12
N PRO A 45 -36.19 33.29 22.14
CA PRO A 45 -36.31 32.54 23.38
C PRO A 45 -35.01 32.65 24.20
N VAL A 46 -35.13 32.79 25.52
CA VAL A 46 -34.00 32.82 26.46
C VAL A 46 -34.00 31.55 27.31
N ASP A 47 -35.19 31.12 27.76
CA ASP A 47 -35.38 29.92 28.56
C ASP A 47 -35.88 28.74 27.72
N ILE A 48 -35.61 27.51 28.19
CA ILE A 48 -35.97 26.27 27.49
C ILE A 48 -37.48 26.08 27.28
N SER A 49 -38.30 26.78 28.06
CA SER A 49 -39.76 26.73 28.00
C SER A 49 -40.37 27.82 27.11
N ASP A 50 -39.55 28.71 26.55
CA ASP A 50 -40.04 29.83 25.76
C ASP A 50 -40.56 29.39 24.39
N ALA A 51 -41.53 30.15 23.88
CA ALA A 51 -41.94 30.04 22.50
C ALA A 51 -40.82 30.57 21.58
N ALA A 52 -40.42 29.76 20.59
CA ALA A 52 -39.37 30.16 19.65
C ALA A 52 -39.96 30.78 18.37
N THR A 53 -39.29 31.83 17.86
CA THR A 53 -39.61 32.35 16.52
C THR A 53 -39.21 31.36 15.43
N LYS A 54 -39.86 31.42 14.27
CA LYS A 54 -39.45 30.62 13.10
C LYS A 54 -38.01 30.93 12.68
N SER A 55 -37.61 32.20 12.75
CA SER A 55 -36.25 32.63 12.41
C SER A 55 -35.21 31.94 13.28
N TYR A 56 -35.43 31.94 14.60
CA TYR A 56 -34.55 31.27 15.57
C TYR A 56 -34.39 29.77 15.24
N VAL A 57 -35.50 29.06 14.99
CA VAL A 57 -35.44 27.62 14.66
C VAL A 57 -34.74 27.36 13.32
N ASP A 58 -35.01 28.17 12.30
CA ASP A 58 -34.39 28.01 10.98
C ASP A 58 -32.88 28.28 11.03
N LEU A 59 -32.43 29.29 11.79
CA LEU A 59 -31.00 29.59 11.98
C LEU A 59 -30.26 28.42 12.64
N ASN A 60 -30.79 27.90 13.74
CA ASN A 60 -30.23 26.71 14.41
C ASN A 60 -30.15 25.51 13.46
N LYS A 61 -31.17 25.30 12.61
CA LYS A 61 -31.17 24.22 11.61
C LYS A 61 -30.10 24.43 10.54
N ILE A 62 -29.82 25.67 10.14
CA ILE A 62 -28.77 25.99 9.16
C ILE A 62 -27.39 25.71 9.78
N GLU A 63 -27.17 26.14 11.02
CA GLU A 63 -25.92 25.90 11.75
C GLU A 63 -25.64 24.40 11.89
N LEU A 64 -26.61 23.62 12.36
CA LEU A 64 -26.50 22.16 12.47
C LEU A 64 -26.19 21.51 11.11
N LYS A 65 -26.80 21.99 10.02
CA LYS A 65 -26.49 21.48 8.68
C LYS A 65 -25.07 21.81 8.27
N SER A 66 -24.56 23.00 8.61
CA SER A 66 -23.18 23.39 8.32
C SER A 66 -22.20 22.45 9.01
N ASP A 67 -22.40 22.20 10.31
CA ASP A 67 -21.54 21.32 11.10
C ASP A 67 -21.55 19.88 10.57
N ILE A 68 -22.74 19.35 10.25
CA ILE A 68 -22.88 18.01 9.66
C ILE A 68 -22.11 17.93 8.33
N VAL A 69 -22.23 18.95 7.47
CA VAL A 69 -21.52 19.00 6.19
C VAL A 69 -20.01 19.05 6.40
N GLU A 70 -19.52 19.82 7.39
CA GLU A 70 -18.10 19.88 7.71
C GLU A 70 -17.56 18.56 8.26
N LEU A 71 -18.30 17.92 9.16
CA LEU A 71 -17.94 16.60 9.70
C LEU A 71 -17.92 15.53 8.60
N GLN A 72 -18.88 15.55 7.67
CA GLN A 72 -18.90 14.65 6.52
C GLN A 72 -17.69 14.84 5.60
N LYS A 73 -17.23 16.08 5.41
CA LYS A 73 -16.01 16.35 4.62
C LYS A 73 -14.76 15.75 5.23
N ARG A 74 -14.68 15.64 6.57
CA ARG A 74 -13.51 15.12 7.30
C ARG A 74 -13.58 13.61 7.57
N SER A 75 -14.77 13.03 7.53
CA SER A 75 -14.98 11.61 7.87
C SER A 75 -14.64 10.66 6.73
N LEU A 76 -14.44 9.39 7.08
CA LEU A 76 -14.63 8.28 6.15
C LEU A 76 -16.14 8.14 5.90
N ILE A 77 -16.54 7.83 4.68
CA ILE A 77 -17.95 7.67 4.34
C ILE A 77 -18.22 6.22 3.94
N HIS A 78 -19.48 5.78 4.03
CA HIS A 78 -19.86 4.50 3.46
C HIS A 78 -19.91 4.58 1.94
N SER A 79 -19.37 3.56 1.26
CA SER A 79 -19.63 3.28 -0.14
C SER A 79 -21.05 2.74 -0.31
N GLU A 80 -21.53 2.65 -1.55
CA GLU A 80 -22.82 2.03 -1.87
C GLU A 80 -22.92 0.56 -1.42
N HIS A 81 -21.79 -0.07 -1.11
CA HIS A 81 -21.69 -1.47 -0.67
C HIS A 81 -21.43 -1.62 0.84
N GLY A 82 -21.42 -0.52 1.60
CA GLY A 82 -21.24 -0.54 3.06
C GLY A 82 -19.79 -0.43 3.54
N ASP A 83 -18.80 -0.48 2.64
CA ASP A 83 -17.39 -0.30 2.97
C ASP A 83 -17.05 1.14 3.34
N PHE A 84 -15.98 1.36 4.10
CA PHE A 84 -15.48 2.71 4.34
C PHE A 84 -14.62 3.19 3.17
N ASP A 85 -15.01 4.31 2.55
CA ASP A 85 -14.29 5.01 1.51
C ASP A 85 -13.62 6.28 2.07
N ALA A 86 -12.30 6.37 1.91
CA ALA A 86 -11.52 7.53 2.30
C ALA A 86 -11.67 8.71 1.32
N LYS A 87 -12.20 8.50 0.11
CA LYS A 87 -12.28 9.49 -0.98
C LYS A 87 -10.94 10.18 -1.23
N GLY A 88 -9.88 9.38 -1.34
CA GLY A 88 -8.52 9.86 -1.57
C GLY A 88 -7.84 10.55 -0.38
N LYS A 89 -8.47 10.58 0.80
CA LYS A 89 -7.82 11.11 2.02
C LYS A 89 -6.72 10.17 2.50
N ILE A 90 -5.70 10.77 3.11
CA ILE A 90 -4.64 10.05 3.81
C ILE A 90 -5.17 9.58 5.16
N ILE A 91 -5.06 8.28 5.42
CA ILE A 91 -5.31 7.70 6.74
C ILE A 91 -3.95 7.57 7.46
N GLY A 92 -3.66 8.52 8.34
CA GLY A 92 -2.44 8.58 9.13
C GLY A 92 -2.58 7.93 10.50
N ASN A 93 -1.46 7.81 11.22
CA ASN A 93 -1.39 7.30 12.60
C ASN A 93 -2.02 5.90 12.78
N VAL A 94 -1.94 5.05 11.77
CA VAL A 94 -2.36 3.65 11.84
C VAL A 94 -1.26 2.85 12.51
N LYS A 95 -1.56 2.30 13.70
CA LYS A 95 -0.65 1.43 14.46
C LYS A 95 -0.36 0.12 13.70
N ASP A 96 0.73 -0.54 14.05
CA ASP A 96 1.03 -1.88 13.54
C ASP A 96 -0.12 -2.87 13.80
N PRO A 97 -0.45 -3.72 12.82
CA PRO A 97 -1.53 -4.69 12.94
C PRO A 97 -1.21 -5.74 14.02
N VAL A 98 -2.20 -6.08 14.84
CA VAL A 98 -2.08 -7.14 15.88
C VAL A 98 -2.89 -8.37 15.50
N LYS A 99 -4.02 -8.17 14.81
CA LYS A 99 -4.93 -9.23 14.34
C LYS A 99 -4.94 -9.29 12.82
N TYR A 100 -5.29 -10.45 12.27
CA TYR A 100 -5.30 -10.69 10.82
C TYR A 100 -6.29 -9.81 10.03
N LEU A 101 -7.30 -9.23 10.67
CA LEU A 101 -8.26 -8.31 10.04
C LEU A 101 -7.89 -6.83 10.22
N ASN A 102 -6.74 -6.51 10.83
CA ASN A 102 -6.34 -5.12 11.00
C ASN A 102 -5.82 -4.54 9.68
N VAL A 103 -6.07 -3.25 9.48
CA VAL A 103 -5.42 -2.46 8.43
C VAL A 103 -3.91 -2.46 8.67
N VAL A 104 -3.15 -2.57 7.60
CA VAL A 104 -1.68 -2.56 7.63
C VAL A 104 -1.19 -1.17 7.27
N ASN A 105 -0.31 -0.59 8.08
CA ASN A 105 0.36 0.66 7.74
C ASN A 105 1.54 0.42 6.78
N LYS A 106 1.96 1.47 6.06
CA LYS A 106 3.03 1.39 5.04
C LYS A 106 4.36 0.90 5.62
N GLN A 107 4.74 1.35 6.82
CA GLN A 107 5.99 0.95 7.45
C GLN A 107 6.00 -0.55 7.78
N TYR A 108 4.92 -1.08 8.34
CA TYR A 108 4.79 -2.51 8.61
C TYR A 108 4.85 -3.32 7.32
N LEU A 109 4.16 -2.87 6.26
CA LEU A 109 4.20 -3.53 4.95
C LEU A 109 5.62 -3.58 4.39
N GLU A 110 6.33 -2.44 4.38
CA GLU A 110 7.70 -2.37 3.86
C GLU A 110 8.67 -3.24 4.66
N ASN A 111 8.48 -3.39 5.96
CA ASN A 111 9.37 -4.19 6.80
C ASN A 111 9.10 -5.70 6.73
N ASN A 112 7.87 -6.11 6.42
CA ASN A 112 7.45 -7.52 6.54
C ASN A 112 7.04 -8.18 5.21
N ALA A 113 6.87 -7.41 4.13
CA ALA A 113 6.53 -7.95 2.82
C ALA A 113 7.67 -7.80 1.81
N LEU A 114 7.70 -8.70 0.83
CA LEU A 114 8.52 -8.55 -0.36
C LEU A 114 7.90 -7.45 -1.23
N ILE A 115 8.63 -6.35 -1.37
CA ILE A 115 8.20 -5.21 -2.20
C ILE A 115 8.95 -5.22 -3.52
N LEU A 116 8.25 -4.85 -4.59
CA LEU A 116 8.85 -4.60 -5.89
C LEU A 116 9.92 -3.52 -5.75
N SER A 117 11.13 -3.86 -6.15
CA SER A 117 12.26 -2.96 -6.08
C SER A 117 12.14 -1.89 -7.17
N ARG A 118 12.07 -0.62 -6.76
CA ARG A 118 12.12 0.55 -7.66
C ARG A 118 13.43 1.30 -7.50
N VAL A 119 14.55 0.57 -7.40
CA VAL A 119 15.85 1.24 -7.32
C VAL A 119 16.12 1.96 -8.64
N ASN A 120 16.44 3.25 -8.58
CA ASN A 120 16.75 4.12 -9.72
C ASN A 120 18.00 3.70 -10.53
N THR A 121 18.59 2.53 -10.23
CA THR A 121 19.84 2.04 -10.82
C THR A 121 19.63 0.84 -11.76
N VAL A 122 18.39 0.37 -11.93
CA VAL A 122 18.07 -0.72 -12.85
C VAL A 122 17.17 -0.17 -13.96
N PRO A 123 17.40 -0.54 -15.23
CA PRO A 123 16.58 -0.07 -16.35
C PRO A 123 15.08 -0.28 -16.06
N PRO A 124 14.21 0.67 -16.46
CA PRO A 124 12.78 0.68 -16.14
C PRO A 124 11.97 -0.53 -16.67
N GLU A 125 12.61 -1.46 -17.38
CA GLU A 125 11.97 -2.65 -17.94
C GLU A 125 12.15 -3.93 -17.09
N GLU A 126 12.93 -3.89 -16.00
CA GLU A 126 13.15 -5.05 -15.13
C GLU A 126 12.58 -4.85 -13.72
N PHE A 127 11.42 -5.46 -13.48
CA PHE A 127 10.78 -5.53 -12.17
C PHE A 127 11.27 -6.76 -11.41
N TYR A 128 12.07 -6.58 -10.37
CA TYR A 128 12.46 -7.64 -9.46
C TYR A 128 12.02 -7.35 -8.02
N TYR A 129 11.81 -8.41 -7.24
CA TYR A 129 11.55 -8.30 -5.80
C TYR A 129 12.88 -8.23 -5.06
N ASP A 130 13.06 -7.19 -4.24
CA ASP A 130 14.21 -7.12 -3.34
C ASP A 130 13.89 -7.89 -2.06
N LEU A 131 14.67 -8.94 -1.80
CA LEU A 131 14.58 -9.74 -0.58
C LEU A 131 15.18 -9.04 0.63
N LYS A 132 15.85 -7.89 0.46
CA LYS A 132 16.48 -7.11 1.53
C LYS A 132 17.51 -7.91 2.33
N GLY A 133 18.20 -8.83 1.65
CA GLY A 133 19.13 -9.78 2.27
C GLY A 133 18.47 -10.86 3.12
N ILE A 134 17.12 -10.95 3.15
CA ILE A 134 16.40 -11.98 3.88
C ILE A 134 16.48 -13.30 3.09
N PRO A 135 16.97 -14.39 3.69
CA PRO A 135 17.07 -15.67 3.01
C PRO A 135 15.68 -16.27 2.74
N LEU A 136 15.43 -16.68 1.50
CA LEU A 136 14.28 -17.52 1.15
C LEU A 136 14.53 -18.96 1.62
N LYS A 137 13.75 -19.41 2.60
CA LYS A 137 13.82 -20.76 3.18
C LYS A 137 12.53 -21.55 2.88
N ASN A 138 12.59 -22.87 3.07
CA ASN A 138 11.46 -23.79 2.91
C ASN A 138 10.86 -23.82 1.49
N LEU A 139 11.70 -23.56 0.47
CA LEU A 139 11.31 -23.73 -0.93
C LEU A 139 11.15 -25.22 -1.26
N THR A 140 10.09 -25.57 -1.98
CA THR A 140 9.91 -26.90 -2.55
C THR A 140 10.81 -27.10 -3.77
N ASN A 141 10.96 -28.35 -4.24
CA ASN A 141 11.62 -28.60 -5.51
C ASN A 141 10.89 -27.88 -6.66
N PRO A 142 11.61 -27.35 -7.66
CA PRO A 142 11.01 -26.66 -8.80
C PRO A 142 10.13 -27.60 -9.63
N ARG A 143 9.07 -27.04 -10.20
CA ARG A 143 8.14 -27.68 -11.14
C ARG A 143 8.31 -27.12 -12.56
N ASP A 144 8.65 -25.83 -12.67
CA ASP A 144 8.94 -25.15 -13.93
C ASP A 144 10.41 -24.73 -14.05
N LYS A 145 10.87 -24.48 -15.28
CA LYS A 145 12.24 -24.00 -15.57
C LYS A 145 12.55 -22.61 -14.98
N ASN A 146 11.53 -21.81 -14.71
CA ASN A 146 11.68 -20.45 -14.17
C ASN A 146 11.52 -20.40 -12.65
N ASP A 147 11.29 -21.53 -11.98
CA ASP A 147 11.14 -21.56 -10.53
C ASP A 147 12.47 -21.28 -9.81
N VAL A 148 12.38 -20.58 -8.68
CA VAL A 148 13.51 -20.47 -7.75
C VAL A 148 13.82 -21.85 -7.17
N VAL A 149 15.08 -22.27 -7.24
CA VAL A 149 15.51 -23.61 -6.83
C VAL A 149 16.21 -23.60 -5.47
N PRO A 150 15.88 -24.53 -4.54
CA PRO A 150 16.68 -24.69 -3.34
C PRO A 150 18.05 -25.27 -3.70
N LYS A 151 19.12 -24.83 -3.02
CA LYS A 151 20.50 -25.28 -3.26
C LYS A 151 20.62 -26.82 -3.29
N GLN A 152 19.94 -27.51 -2.36
CA GLN A 152 19.94 -28.97 -2.30
C GLN A 152 19.44 -29.63 -3.60
N TYR A 153 18.45 -29.02 -4.27
CA TYR A 153 17.96 -29.53 -5.55
C TYR A 153 19.05 -29.42 -6.62
N VAL A 154 19.71 -28.27 -6.71
CA VAL A 154 20.84 -28.05 -7.64
C VAL A 154 21.95 -29.05 -7.37
N ASP A 155 22.43 -29.14 -6.12
CA ASP A 155 23.53 -30.04 -5.73
C ASP A 155 23.24 -31.51 -6.08
N LYS A 156 21.98 -31.95 -5.97
CA LYS A 156 21.57 -33.33 -6.31
C LYS A 156 21.49 -33.57 -7.81
N LYS A 157 21.11 -32.56 -8.59
CA LYS A 157 20.95 -32.65 -10.06
C LYS A 157 22.27 -32.41 -10.79
N THR A 158 23.14 -31.56 -10.25
CA THR A 158 24.49 -31.35 -10.78
C THR A 158 25.41 -32.46 -10.26
N LYS A 159 25.52 -33.54 -11.04
CA LYS A 159 26.61 -34.50 -10.87
C LYS A 159 27.91 -33.80 -11.26
N ILE A 160 28.60 -33.17 -10.30
CA ILE A 160 29.99 -32.79 -10.51
C ILE A 160 30.77 -34.10 -10.59
N ASN A 161 31.28 -34.42 -11.78
CA ASN A 161 32.07 -35.62 -12.01
C ASN A 161 33.56 -35.29 -11.87
N ASP A 162 33.92 -34.68 -10.75
CA ASP A 162 35.30 -34.37 -10.33
C ASP A 162 36.12 -35.62 -10.02
N LYS A 163 35.46 -36.78 -9.89
CA LYS A 163 36.09 -38.07 -9.65
C LYS A 163 36.55 -38.81 -10.90
N LYS A 164 36.16 -38.38 -12.10
CA LYS A 164 36.82 -38.93 -13.29
C LYS A 164 38.18 -38.23 -13.48
N PRO A 165 39.25 -38.98 -13.75
CA PRO A 165 40.59 -38.39 -13.95
C PRO A 165 40.64 -37.43 -15.14
N ASP A 166 39.76 -37.60 -16.13
CA ASP A 166 39.64 -36.75 -17.33
C ASP A 166 38.97 -35.38 -17.07
N ASN A 167 38.53 -35.11 -15.84
CA ASN A 167 37.88 -33.86 -15.45
C ASN A 167 38.46 -33.29 -14.15
N GLN A 168 39.68 -33.71 -13.78
CA GLN A 168 40.44 -33.13 -12.69
C GLN A 168 41.31 -31.99 -13.21
N LEU A 169 41.17 -30.82 -12.59
CA LEU A 169 42.08 -29.70 -12.85
C LEU A 169 43.43 -30.00 -12.20
N MET A 170 44.44 -30.24 -13.03
CA MET A 170 45.82 -30.52 -12.64
C MET A 170 46.67 -29.25 -12.79
N LYS A 171 47.84 -29.20 -12.13
CA LYS A 171 48.79 -28.08 -12.22
C LYS A 171 50.17 -28.60 -12.64
N ASN A 172 50.77 -28.00 -13.65
CA ASN A 172 52.16 -28.21 -14.04
C ASN A 172 52.95 -26.89 -13.99
N MET A 173 54.19 -26.89 -14.51
CA MET A 173 55.04 -25.71 -14.57
C MET A 173 54.50 -24.62 -15.50
N ASP A 174 53.66 -24.99 -16.47
CA ASP A 174 53.12 -24.10 -17.51
C ASP A 174 51.71 -23.57 -17.17
N GLY A 175 51.04 -24.12 -16.16
CA GLY A 175 49.73 -23.63 -15.70
C GLY A 175 48.79 -24.71 -15.17
N PHE A 176 47.49 -24.42 -15.25
CA PHE A 176 46.42 -25.38 -14.94
C PHE A 176 45.96 -26.08 -16.22
N TYR A 177 45.76 -27.39 -16.18
CA TYR A 177 45.32 -28.20 -17.33
C TYR A 177 44.37 -29.33 -16.90
N VAL A 178 43.71 -29.95 -17.87
CA VAL A 178 42.88 -31.17 -17.68
C VAL A 178 43.37 -32.22 -18.69
N GLU A 179 43.50 -33.47 -18.28
CA GLU A 179 44.04 -34.54 -19.12
C GLU A 179 42.94 -35.14 -20.04
N CYS A 180 43.07 -34.97 -21.37
CA CYS A 180 42.18 -35.60 -22.35
C CYS A 180 42.62 -37.03 -22.63
N LYS A 181 41.80 -38.03 -22.26
CA LYS A 181 42.00 -39.41 -22.73
C LYS A 181 41.44 -39.55 -24.14
N HIS A 182 42.31 -39.47 -25.15
CA HIS A 182 41.96 -40.04 -26.45
C HIS A 182 41.90 -41.56 -26.27
N THR A 183 40.73 -42.15 -26.51
CA THR A 183 40.64 -43.60 -26.75
C THR A 183 41.53 -43.90 -27.94
N SER A 184 42.62 -44.61 -27.71
CA SER A 184 43.47 -45.17 -28.75
C SER A 184 42.58 -46.01 -29.66
N LEU A 185 42.19 -45.46 -30.80
CA LEU A 185 41.83 -46.29 -31.94
C LEU A 185 43.15 -46.94 -32.36
N ASP A 186 43.23 -48.25 -32.18
CA ASP A 186 44.34 -49.06 -32.65
C ASP A 186 44.49 -48.85 -34.16
N ILE A 187 45.43 -47.98 -34.55
CA ILE A 187 45.90 -47.92 -35.94
C ILE A 187 46.91 -49.05 -36.06
N ASN A 188 46.42 -50.23 -36.41
CA ASN A 188 47.28 -51.25 -37.00
C ASN A 188 47.90 -50.65 -38.28
N SER A 189 49.21 -50.83 -38.37
CA SER A 189 50.12 -50.31 -39.38
C SER A 189 49.55 -50.30 -40.79
N GLU A 190 49.66 -49.17 -41.48
CA GLU A 190 50.57 -49.04 -42.64
C GLU A 190 50.56 -47.60 -43.17
N ASN A 191 51.74 -46.98 -43.16
CA ASN A 191 52.22 -45.99 -44.12
C ASN A 191 51.26 -44.85 -44.52
N ASN A 192 51.27 -43.72 -43.78
CA ASN A 192 51.55 -42.46 -44.46
C ASN A 192 51.95 -41.32 -43.52
N SER A 193 52.81 -40.49 -44.09
CA SER A 193 53.43 -39.31 -43.52
C SER A 193 52.43 -38.18 -43.24
N GLY A 194 52.63 -37.45 -42.13
CA GLY A 194 52.07 -36.12 -41.91
C GLY A 194 50.74 -36.06 -41.13
N ALA A 195 50.81 -36.11 -39.81
CA ALA A 195 49.77 -35.53 -38.95
C ALA A 195 50.42 -34.90 -37.72
N THR A 196 50.70 -33.60 -37.80
CA THR A 196 50.99 -32.76 -36.63
C THR A 196 49.67 -32.53 -35.90
N PHE A 197 49.47 -33.18 -34.75
CA PHE A 197 48.39 -32.84 -33.83
C PHE A 197 48.79 -31.58 -33.06
N GLN A 198 48.25 -30.43 -33.45
CA GLN A 198 48.31 -29.21 -32.64
C GLN A 198 47.19 -29.26 -31.59
N ASN A 199 47.56 -29.53 -30.34
CA ASN A 199 46.66 -29.34 -29.20
C ASN A 199 46.50 -27.82 -28.98
N ALA A 200 45.42 -27.24 -29.49
CA ALA A 200 45.07 -25.85 -29.23
C ALA A 200 44.22 -25.77 -27.95
N ALA A 201 44.87 -25.49 -26.81
CA ALA A 201 44.17 -25.06 -25.61
C ALA A 201 43.69 -23.61 -25.79
N THR A 202 42.42 -23.41 -26.14
CA THR A 202 41.85 -22.06 -26.22
C THR A 202 41.49 -21.58 -24.80
N VAL A 203 42.32 -20.69 -24.25
CA VAL A 203 42.02 -19.98 -22.99
C VAL A 203 41.00 -18.89 -23.29
N VAL A 204 39.72 -19.15 -22.99
CA VAL A 204 38.68 -18.13 -23.10
C VAL A 204 38.57 -17.38 -21.76
N ASN A 205 39.16 -16.18 -21.70
CA ASN A 205 39.01 -15.29 -20.55
C ASN A 205 37.73 -14.46 -20.69
N PHE A 206 36.67 -14.83 -19.96
CA PHE A 206 35.54 -13.93 -19.72
C PHE A 206 35.76 -13.21 -18.39
N ALA A 207 36.22 -11.97 -18.46
CA ALA A 207 36.23 -11.06 -17.33
C ALA A 207 34.85 -10.42 -17.22
N ASP A 208 33.93 -11.03 -16.46
CA ASP A 208 32.65 -10.39 -16.16
C ASP A 208 32.72 -9.69 -14.80
N SER A 209 32.63 -8.36 -14.83
CA SER A 209 33.06 -7.43 -13.77
C SER A 209 32.06 -7.25 -12.62
N LYS A 210 31.04 -8.12 -12.49
CA LYS A 210 29.94 -7.91 -11.52
C LYS A 210 29.64 -9.05 -10.53
N PHE A 211 30.35 -10.17 -10.57
CA PHE A 211 30.22 -11.21 -9.54
C PHE A 211 31.61 -11.75 -9.15
N PRO A 212 32.03 -11.71 -7.86
CA PRO A 212 33.37 -12.13 -7.45
C PRO A 212 33.50 -13.66 -7.33
N VAL A 213 32.89 -14.40 -8.24
CA VAL A 213 33.15 -15.83 -8.42
C VAL A 213 33.70 -15.98 -9.82
N LYS A 214 35.04 -15.99 -9.94
CA LYS A 214 35.73 -16.42 -11.17
C LYS A 214 35.33 -17.88 -11.44
N ARG A 215 34.26 -18.10 -12.20
CA ARG A 215 33.97 -19.42 -12.77
C ARG A 215 34.72 -19.51 -14.09
N ILE A 216 35.81 -20.27 -14.06
CA ILE A 216 36.51 -20.68 -15.27
C ILE A 216 35.66 -21.79 -15.89
N PHE A 217 34.99 -21.49 -17.00
CA PHE A 217 34.39 -22.51 -17.85
C PHE A 217 35.44 -22.94 -18.85
N LEU A 218 36.04 -24.10 -18.63
CA LEU A 218 36.86 -24.79 -19.63
C LEU A 218 35.92 -25.66 -20.45
N THR A 219 35.50 -25.17 -21.61
CA THR A 219 34.95 -26.03 -22.66
C THR A 219 36.12 -26.67 -23.38
N ILE A 220 36.25 -27.98 -23.23
CA ILE A 220 37.21 -28.78 -23.99
C ILE A 220 36.39 -29.56 -25.00
N GLU A 221 36.52 -29.23 -26.28
CA GLU A 221 36.14 -30.13 -27.37
C GLU A 221 37.30 -31.11 -27.56
N CYS A 222 37.04 -32.39 -27.32
CA CYS A 222 37.96 -33.49 -27.61
C CYS A 222 37.78 -33.98 -29.05
#